data_AF-A0AAV3FUF2-F1
#
_entry.id   AF-A0AAV3FUF2-F1
#
_cell.length_a   1.000
_cell.length_b   1.000
_cell.length_c   1.000
_cell.angle_alpha   90.00
_cell.angle_beta   90.00
_cell.angle_gamma   90.00
#
_symmetry.space_group_name_H-M   'P 1'
#
loop_
_entity.id
_entity.type
_entity.pdbx_description
1 polymer ?
#
loop_
_entity_poly.entity_id
_entity_poly.type
_entity_poly.pdbx_seq_one_letter_code
_entity_poly.pdbx_strand_id
1 'polypeptide(L)'
;MANENNLIPIRKRSSREAREMGKRGGIASGKVRRKKANLKKAFDTLLASEVSNDDMKTFLKEQGFEPSNEMALAMVVLQKALRGDAKALAQILDILDRL
;
A
#
# COMPACT_ATOMS: atom_id res chain seq x y z
N MET A 1 3.97 26.03 -19.14
CA MET A 1 4.35 24.68 -18.67
C MET A 1 5.87 24.52 -18.77
N ALA A 2 6.48 23.64 -17.97
CA ALA A 2 7.91 23.33 -18.10
C ALA A 2 8.14 22.40 -19.31
N ASN A 3 9.15 22.68 -20.13
CA ASN A 3 9.59 21.92 -21.30
C ASN A 3 11.13 21.98 -21.44
N GLU A 4 11.70 21.19 -22.34
CA GLU A 4 13.16 21.10 -22.52
C GLU A 4 13.80 22.45 -22.88
N ASN A 5 13.04 23.33 -23.53
CA ASN A 5 13.48 24.66 -23.94
C ASN A 5 13.48 25.70 -22.81
N ASN A 6 12.84 25.43 -21.65
CA ASN A 6 12.76 26.35 -20.52
C ASN A 6 13.29 25.81 -19.18
N LEU A 7 13.82 24.58 -19.17
CA LEU A 7 14.44 23.98 -18.00
C LEU A 7 15.93 24.31 -17.92
N ILE A 8 16.37 24.91 -16.82
CA ILE A 8 17.79 25.12 -16.53
C ILE A 8 18.37 23.85 -15.88
N PRO A 9 19.41 23.22 -16.45
CA PRO A 9 20.07 22.06 -15.84
C PRO A 9 20.62 22.38 -14.44
N ILE A 10 20.55 21.44 -13.50
CA ILE A 10 21.01 21.66 -12.11
C ILE A 10 22.50 22.03 -12.04
N ARG A 11 23.32 21.49 -12.96
CA ARG A 11 24.76 21.76 -13.07
C ARG A 11 25.07 23.19 -13.53
N LYS A 12 24.09 23.89 -14.13
CA LYS A 12 24.23 25.28 -14.59
C LYS A 12 23.70 26.29 -13.56
N ARG A 13 23.28 25.85 -12.37
CA ARG A 13 22.80 26.72 -11.28
C ARG A 13 23.88 26.92 -10.22
N SER A 14 23.72 27.96 -9.41
CA SER A 14 24.62 28.18 -8.27
C SER A 14 24.51 27.04 -7.25
N SER A 15 25.59 26.79 -6.51
CA SER A 15 25.62 25.79 -5.44
C SER A 15 24.52 26.01 -4.40
N ARG A 16 24.18 27.28 -4.12
CA ARG A 16 23.10 27.64 -3.19
C ARG A 16 21.73 27.22 -3.72
N GLU A 17 21.41 27.57 -4.97
CA GLU A 17 20.13 27.20 -5.58
C GLU A 17 19.96 25.69 -5.72
N ALA A 18 21.03 24.99 -6.14
CA ALA A 18 21.04 23.53 -6.21
C ALA A 18 20.74 22.90 -4.84
N ARG A 19 21.38 23.42 -3.78
CA ARG A 19 21.15 22.97 -2.39
C ARG A 19 19.72 23.26 -1.91
N GLU A 20 19.19 24.45 -2.19
CA GLU A 20 17.82 24.81 -1.81
C GLU A 20 16.79 23.92 -2.50
N MET A 21 16.93 23.69 -3.81
CA MET A 21 16.03 22.79 -4.54
C MET A 21 16.13 21.35 -4.03
N GLY A 22 17.35 20.85 -3.77
CA GLY A 22 17.57 19.53 -3.17
C GLY A 22 16.89 19.40 -1.81
N LYS A 23 17.01 20.43 -0.96
CA LYS A 23 16.32 20.50 0.34
C LYS A 23 14.80 20.43 0.17
N ARG A 24 14.22 21.22 -0.73
CA ARG A 24 12.76 21.20 -1.01
C ARG A 24 12.31 19.82 -1.49
N GLY A 25 13.06 19.20 -2.41
CA GLY A 25 12.80 17.86 -2.91
C GLY A 25 12.86 16.81 -1.81
N GLY A 26 13.87 16.87 -0.95
CA GLY A 26 14.02 15.99 0.21
C GLY A 26 12.86 16.12 1.20
N ILE A 27 12.44 17.35 1.50
CA ILE A 27 11.29 17.62 2.39
C ILE A 27 10.00 17.06 1.79
N ALA A 28 9.74 17.33 0.51
CA ALA A 28 8.54 16.84 -0.18
C ALA A 28 8.50 15.32 -0.24
N SER A 29 9.61 14.69 -0.64
CA SER A 29 9.75 13.22 -0.65
C SER A 29 9.58 12.63 0.75
N GLY A 30 10.18 13.26 1.78
CA GLY A 30 10.02 12.85 3.17
C GLY A 30 8.57 12.92 3.65
N LYS A 31 7.81 13.95 3.25
CA LYS A 31 6.37 14.07 3.56
C LYS A 31 5.58 12.91 2.95
N VAL A 32 5.83 12.58 1.68
CA VAL A 32 5.18 11.45 1.00
C VAL A 32 5.54 10.11 1.64
N ARG A 33 6.82 9.86 1.93
CA ARG A 33 7.27 8.63 2.60
C ARG A 33 6.63 8.47 3.98
N ARG A 34 6.58 9.54 4.79
CA ARG A 34 5.89 9.52 6.09
C ARG A 34 4.40 9.25 5.96
N LYS A 35 3.72 9.87 4.99
CA LYS A 35 2.30 9.59 4.71
C LYS A 35 2.09 8.11 4.36
N LYS A 36 2.92 7.53 3.49
CA LYS A 36 2.87 6.10 3.13
C LYS A 36 3.09 5.20 4.34
N ALA A 37 4.08 5.51 5.18
CA ALA A 37 4.36 4.74 6.40
C ALA A 37 3.19 4.80 7.39
N ASN A 38 2.61 5.97 7.60
CA ASN A 38 1.44 6.13 8.48
C ASN A 38 0.23 5.37 7.94
N LEU A 39 0.00 5.40 6.63
CA LEU A 39 -1.08 4.64 6.00
C LEU A 39 -0.87 3.14 6.16
N LYS A 40 0.37 2.65 5.98
CA LYS A 40 0.70 1.25 6.22
C LYS A 40 0.35 0.84 7.66
N LYS A 41 0.78 1.63 8.65
CA LYS A 41 0.45 1.38 10.07
C LYS A 41 -1.05 1.35 10.33
N ALA A 42 -1.80 2.28 9.73
CA ALA A 42 -3.25 2.31 9.86
C ALA A 42 -3.90 1.05 9.27
N PHE A 43 -3.46 0.60 8.09
CA PHE A 43 -3.92 -0.66 7.50
C PHE A 43 -3.54 -1.87 8.35
N ASP A 44 -2.30 -1.94 8.85
CA ASP A 44 -1.86 -3.03 9.73
C ASP A 44 -2.80 -3.14 10.97
N THR A 45 -3.21 -2.00 11.56
CA THR A 45 -4.20 -1.97 12.65
C THR A 45 -5.59 -2.40 12.22
N LEU A 46 -6.07 -1.93 11.07
CA LEU A 46 -7.41 -2.28 10.56
C LEU A 46 -7.50 -3.75 10.14
N LEU A 47 -6.45 -4.31 9.58
CA LEU A 47 -6.40 -5.72 9.17
C LEU A 47 -6.39 -6.64 10.39
N ALA A 48 -5.66 -6.28 11.44
CA ALA A 48 -5.62 -7.03 12.69
C ALA A 48 -6.90 -6.89 13.54
N SER A 49 -7.74 -5.87 13.32
CA SER A 49 -8.97 -5.70 14.09
C SER A 49 -10.03 -6.73 13.71
N GLU A 50 -10.95 -7.02 14.64
CA GLU A 50 -12.06 -7.94 14.40
C GLU A 50 -12.96 -7.45 13.25
N VAL A 51 -13.44 -8.40 12.44
CA VAL A 51 -14.37 -8.11 11.35
C VAL A 51 -15.70 -7.62 11.90
N SER A 52 -16.25 -6.57 11.30
CA SER A 52 -17.51 -5.95 11.76
C SER A 52 -18.77 -6.67 11.26
N ASN A 53 -18.65 -7.47 10.20
CA ASN A 53 -19.77 -8.24 9.65
C ASN A 53 -19.99 -9.52 10.48
N ASP A 54 -21.15 -9.66 11.11
CA ASP A 54 -21.46 -10.75 12.03
C ASP A 54 -21.53 -12.13 11.35
N ASP A 55 -22.02 -12.20 10.11
CA ASP A 55 -22.08 -13.44 9.35
C ASP A 55 -20.66 -13.96 9.04
N MET A 56 -19.79 -13.08 8.56
CA MET A 56 -18.38 -13.39 8.30
C MET A 56 -17.64 -13.75 9.59
N LYS A 57 -17.92 -13.02 10.67
CA LYS A 57 -17.34 -13.29 12.00
C LYS A 57 -17.70 -14.71 12.46
N THR A 58 -18.97 -15.07 12.36
CA THR A 58 -19.49 -16.39 12.75
C THR A 58 -18.88 -17.47 11.88
N PHE A 59 -18.90 -17.28 10.55
CA PHE A 59 -18.30 -18.20 9.59
C PHE A 59 -16.81 -18.45 9.89
N LEU A 60 -16.01 -17.40 10.10
CA LEU A 60 -14.59 -17.56 10.40
C LEU A 60 -14.36 -18.33 11.70
N LYS A 61 -15.14 -18.06 12.76
CA LYS A 61 -15.07 -18.79 14.03
C LYS A 61 -15.44 -20.26 13.87
N GLU A 62 -16.50 -20.57 13.12
CA GLU A 62 -16.93 -21.95 12.84
C GLU A 62 -15.87 -22.75 12.07
N GLN A 63 -15.11 -22.09 11.19
CA GLN A 63 -13.99 -22.70 10.48
C GLN A 63 -12.70 -22.78 11.32
N GLY A 64 -12.71 -22.29 12.57
CA GLY A 64 -11.54 -22.31 13.46
C GLY A 64 -10.52 -21.20 13.19
N PHE A 65 -10.90 -20.17 12.42
CA PHE A 65 -10.04 -19.03 12.14
C PHE A 65 -10.27 -17.86 13.10
N GLU A 66 -9.24 -17.03 13.25
CA GLU A 66 -9.39 -15.74 13.92
C GLU A 66 -10.31 -14.83 13.07
N PRO A 67 -11.35 -14.20 13.67
CA PRO A 67 -12.31 -13.37 12.97
C PRO A 67 -11.75 -11.96 12.65
N SER A 68 -10.54 -11.87 12.12
CA SER A 68 -9.88 -10.61 11.76
C SER A 68 -10.28 -10.13 10.35
N ASN A 69 -10.15 -8.84 10.09
CA ASN A 69 -10.34 -8.30 8.74
C ASN A 69 -9.32 -8.85 7.74
N GLU A 70 -8.11 -9.18 8.18
CA GLU A 70 -7.09 -9.84 7.37
C GLU A 70 -7.56 -11.19 6.86
N MET A 71 -8.04 -12.04 7.76
CA MET A 71 -8.55 -13.36 7.41
C MET A 71 -9.79 -13.27 6.52
N ALA A 72 -10.71 -12.35 6.84
CA ALA A 72 -11.89 -12.10 6.01
C ALA A 72 -11.50 -11.68 4.59
N LEU A 73 -10.51 -10.78 4.44
CA LEU A 73 -10.02 -10.35 3.13
C LEU A 73 -9.38 -11.51 2.36
N ALA A 74 -8.52 -12.31 3.01
CA ALA A 74 -7.89 -13.47 2.39
C ALA A 74 -8.94 -14.47 1.88
N MET A 75 -9.97 -14.76 2.68
CA MET A 75 -11.09 -15.62 2.30
C MET A 75 -11.83 -15.11 1.06
N VAL A 76 -12.17 -13.80 1.03
CA VAL A 76 -12.86 -13.19 -0.12
C VAL A 76 -12.01 -13.25 -1.39
N VAL A 77 -10.71 -12.97 -1.30
CA VAL A 77 -9.79 -13.05 -2.45
C VAL A 77 -9.68 -14.48 -2.95
N LEU A 78 -9.55 -15.46 -2.05
CA LEU A 78 -9.53 -16.89 -2.39
C LEU A 78 -10.83 -17.31 -3.08
N GLN A 79 -11.99 -16.98 -2.53
CA GLN A 79 -13.28 -17.28 -3.15
C GLN A 79 -13.40 -16.68 -4.54
N LYS A 80 -12.91 -15.47 -4.75
CA LYS A 80 -12.90 -14.81 -6.06
C LYS A 80 -12.01 -15.56 -7.06
N ALA A 81 -10.81 -15.97 -6.63
CA ALA A 81 -9.90 -16.75 -7.44
C ALA A 81 -10.50 -18.13 -7.82
N LEU A 82 -11.13 -18.82 -6.86
CA LEU A 82 -11.81 -20.11 -7.09
C LEU A 82 -12.97 -20.01 -8.09
N ARG A 83 -13.58 -18.83 -8.22
CA ARG A 83 -14.62 -18.54 -9.23
C ARG A 83 -14.04 -18.16 -10.61
N GLY A 84 -12.73 -18.29 -10.80
CA GLY A 84 -12.06 -18.05 -12.08
C GLY A 84 -11.51 -16.64 -12.27
N ASP A 85 -11.44 -15.80 -11.22
CA ASP A 85 -10.77 -14.50 -11.32
C ASP A 85 -9.24 -14.67 -11.33
N ALA A 86 -8.67 -14.69 -12.54
CA ALA A 86 -7.23 -14.81 -12.76
C ALA A 86 -6.41 -13.71 -12.08
N LYS A 87 -6.97 -12.51 -11.90
CA LYS A 87 -6.27 -11.41 -11.21
C LYS A 87 -6.19 -11.67 -9.71
N ALA A 88 -7.26 -12.17 -9.10
CA ALA A 88 -7.24 -12.57 -7.70
C ALA A 88 -6.25 -13.73 -7.47
N LEU A 89 -6.19 -14.70 -8.38
CA LEU A 89 -5.19 -15.76 -8.35
C LEU A 89 -3.77 -15.21 -8.42
N ALA A 90 -3.49 -14.32 -9.38
CA ALA A 90 -2.17 -13.69 -9.52
C ALA A 90 -1.76 -12.91 -8.25
N GLN A 91 -2.71 -12.25 -7.58
CA GLN A 91 -2.45 -11.57 -6.32
C GLN A 91 -2.07 -12.53 -5.18
N ILE A 92 -2.74 -13.68 -5.09
CA ILE A 92 -2.40 -14.72 -4.11
C ILE A 92 -1.00 -15.26 -4.37
N LEU A 93 -0.69 -15.61 -5.63
CA LEU A 93 0.64 -16.11 -6.00
C LEU A 93 1.75 -15.10 -5.68
N ASP A 94 1.55 -13.82 -6.01
CA ASP A 94 2.51 -12.75 -5.68
C ASP A 94 2.72 -12.57 -4.17
N ILE A 95 1.71 -12.86 -3.34
CA ILE A 95 1.87 -12.86 -1.88
C ILE A 95 2.73 -14.06 -1.45
N LEU A 96 2.42 -15.26 -1.96
CA LEU A 96 3.14 -16.50 -1.61
C LEU A 96 4.61 -16.46 -2.03
N ASP A 97 4.93 -15.89 -3.19
CA ASP A 97 6.31 -15.76 -3.68
C ASP A 97 7.18 -14.79 -2.85
N ARG A 98 6.56 -13.95 -2.02
CA ARG A 98 7.23 -12.94 -1.18
C ARG A 98 7.40 -13.37 0.27
N LEU A 99 6.89 -14.54 0.65
CA LEU A 99 7.06 -15.17 1.97
C LEU A 99 8.34 -16.01 2.01
#